data_AF-A0A496Z6C3-F1
#
_entry.id   AF-A0A496Z6C3-F1
#
_cell.length_a   1.000
_cell.length_b   1.000
_cell.length_c   1.000
_cell.angle_alpha   90.00
_cell.angle_beta   90.00
_cell.angle_gamma   90.00
#
_symmetry.space_group_name_H-M   'P 1'
#
loop_
_entity.id
_entity.type
_entity.pdbx_description
1 polymer ?
#
loop_
_entity_poly.entity_id
_entity_poly.type
_entity_poly.pdbx_seq_one_letter_code
_entity_poly.pdbx_strand_id
1 'polypeptide(L)'
;DFQAATFIADPTSYLVTVDVRTLDPNEGGDLLAAAFKYIVEDSTTHGNAVKTQLLAQILESASDYSSFTTLGTGSDHVSFSSRWVARLFNAYDYTKALFTTGENADMEAWFYEAGLFFMRSLNERIFLGQFPNRNADDHYDTNSLLLAEQSSHSTNGYYYSAETNINYELTGSKTGSINDYTARDVAKRDYTTLSGVANSEAAYSPVIYTHYNSSGVAQSEILLIGGYYKNPMGMMADAVVLIGALLDDAMMLDHAKLWVEENLKYGTFPDGTIAEYRRNGDYGVSQQGAMFYGIIVIESLVLVADVFRRRGDTSVYEYSTSIGIGDSAGGSKTIKLVLDAVVDNCTGDVLRYYDSVSSANLIDTLTGTTRFLPETLFGRANIHYNDDAYKNTYLLNNATNTYDSGYSHPTGGADGTVWGGPINIEPAKPYQTNEMEAEESGGGNQGAQALLI
;
A
#
# COMPACT_ATOMS: atom_id res chain seq x y z
N ASP A 1 -29.08 14.56 -4.65
CA ASP A 1 -29.86 13.54 -3.93
C ASP A 1 -28.97 12.50 -3.27
N PHE A 2 -28.40 12.85 -2.11
CA PHE A 2 -27.84 11.88 -1.18
C PHE A 2 -29.00 11.12 -0.54
N GLN A 3 -29.52 10.07 -1.19
CA GLN A 3 -30.46 9.19 -0.51
C GLN A 3 -29.74 8.51 0.65
N ALA A 4 -30.37 8.60 1.83
CA ALA A 4 -29.88 8.06 3.08
C ALA A 4 -29.55 6.56 2.93
N ALA A 5 -28.27 6.27 2.67
CA ALA A 5 -27.73 4.97 3.01
C ALA A 5 -27.99 4.81 4.52
N THR A 6 -28.71 3.76 4.88
CA THR A 6 -28.97 3.40 6.28
C THR A 6 -27.63 3.03 6.91
N PHE A 7 -26.88 4.03 7.37
CA PHE A 7 -25.71 3.81 8.19
C PHE A 7 -26.15 3.02 9.43
N ILE A 8 -25.39 1.97 9.75
CA ILE A 8 -25.69 1.05 10.84
C ILE A 8 -25.82 1.84 12.17
N ALA A 9 -26.69 1.33 13.03
CA ALA A 9 -27.20 1.95 14.25
C ALA A 9 -26.11 2.53 15.17
N ASP A 10 -26.44 3.67 15.79
CA ASP A 10 -25.81 4.32 16.95
C ASP A 10 -24.29 4.10 17.13
N PRO A 11 -23.43 5.09 16.80
CA PRO A 11 -21.99 4.99 16.98
C PRO A 11 -21.57 4.73 18.44
N THR A 12 -22.44 4.97 19.43
CA THR A 12 -22.15 4.60 20.82
C THR A 12 -22.20 3.09 21.07
N SER A 13 -22.83 2.32 20.19
CA SER A 13 -22.84 0.85 20.25
C SER A 13 -21.53 0.21 19.76
N TYR A 14 -20.67 1.00 19.10
CA TYR A 14 -19.34 0.61 18.63
C TYR A 14 -18.20 1.03 19.57
N LEU A 15 -18.52 1.37 20.83
CA LEU A 15 -17.54 1.44 21.92
C LEU A 15 -16.98 0.05 22.30
N VAL A 16 -16.79 -0.82 21.31
CA VAL A 16 -16.15 -2.11 21.45
C VAL A 16 -14.66 -1.84 21.55
N THR A 17 -14.04 -2.26 22.65
CA THR A 17 -12.60 -2.27 22.83
C THR A 17 -11.97 -2.91 21.60
N VAL A 18 -11.29 -2.12 20.76
CA VAL A 18 -10.50 -2.66 19.64
C VAL A 18 -9.34 -3.42 20.26
N ASP A 19 -9.39 -4.75 20.23
CA ASP A 19 -8.26 -5.56 20.67
C ASP A 19 -7.22 -5.53 19.56
N VAL A 20 -6.21 -4.67 19.71
CA VAL A 20 -5.07 -4.53 18.78
C VAL A 20 -4.34 -5.88 18.57
N ARG A 21 -4.60 -6.92 19.38
CA ARG A 21 -4.00 -8.25 19.22
C ARG A 21 -4.72 -9.11 18.18
N THR A 22 -5.94 -8.78 17.79
CA THR A 22 -6.71 -9.53 16.76
C THR A 22 -6.82 -8.76 15.46
N LEU A 23 -5.74 -8.10 15.03
CA LEU A 23 -5.65 -7.25 13.82
C LEU A 23 -6.44 -7.83 12.63
N ASP A 24 -7.71 -7.44 12.52
CA ASP A 24 -8.53 -7.68 11.35
C ASP A 24 -8.22 -6.57 10.33
N PRO A 25 -7.99 -6.89 9.04
CA PRO A 25 -7.79 -5.89 8.00
C PRO A 25 -8.92 -4.86 7.89
N ASN A 26 -10.07 -5.04 8.54
CA ASN A 26 -11.18 -4.10 8.59
C ASN A 26 -11.19 -3.18 9.83
N GLU A 27 -10.26 -3.36 10.78
CA GLU A 27 -10.20 -2.57 12.01
C GLU A 27 -10.04 -1.07 11.73
N GLY A 28 -10.74 -0.23 12.50
CA GLY A 28 -10.73 1.22 12.33
C GLY A 28 -11.60 1.76 11.19
N GLY A 29 -12.22 0.90 10.37
CA GLY A 29 -13.16 1.32 9.32
C GLY A 29 -14.35 2.10 9.86
N ASP A 30 -14.97 1.62 10.95
CA ASP A 30 -16.10 2.29 11.58
C ASP A 30 -15.72 3.67 12.16
N LEU A 31 -14.52 3.78 12.72
CA LEU A 31 -14.01 5.04 13.26
C LEU A 31 -13.76 6.07 12.14
N LEU A 32 -13.14 5.63 11.04
CA LEU A 32 -12.98 6.46 9.84
C LEU A 32 -14.32 6.88 9.24
N ALA A 33 -15.30 5.97 9.15
CA ALA A 33 -16.64 6.29 8.65
C ALA A 33 -17.35 7.31 9.54
N ALA A 34 -17.23 7.19 10.87
CA ALA A 34 -17.77 8.17 11.81
C ALA A 34 -17.07 9.54 11.69
N ALA A 35 -15.76 9.56 11.45
CA ALA A 35 -15.00 10.78 11.21
C ALA A 35 -15.41 11.45 9.88
N PHE A 36 -15.60 10.66 8.83
CA PHE A 36 -16.13 11.17 7.55
C PHE A 36 -17.54 11.74 7.72
N LYS A 37 -18.39 11.09 8.51
CA LYS A 37 -19.73 11.61 8.81
C LYS A 37 -19.67 12.93 9.58
N TYR A 38 -18.70 13.12 10.48
CA TYR A 38 -18.49 14.39 11.15
C TYR A 38 -18.26 15.53 10.15
N ILE A 39 -17.37 15.36 9.17
CA ILE A 39 -17.09 16.42 8.18
C ILE A 39 -18.24 16.66 7.20
N VAL A 40 -19.01 15.63 6.84
CA VAL A 40 -20.14 15.77 5.90
C VAL A 40 -21.39 16.37 6.57
N GLU A 41 -21.69 15.97 7.81
CA GLU A 41 -22.92 16.37 8.50
C GLU A 41 -22.71 17.47 9.56
N ASP A 42 -21.48 17.94 9.77
CA ASP A 42 -21.07 18.81 10.89
C ASP A 42 -21.52 18.25 12.26
N SER A 43 -21.48 16.91 12.38
CA SER A 43 -22.05 16.22 13.53
C SER A 43 -21.05 16.11 14.67
N THR A 44 -21.02 17.13 15.55
CA THR A 44 -20.12 17.15 16.72
C THR A 44 -20.25 15.93 17.63
N THR A 45 -21.41 15.27 17.65
CA THR A 45 -21.61 14.00 18.36
C THR A 45 -20.71 12.89 17.81
N HIS A 46 -20.66 12.71 16.49
CA HIS A 46 -19.78 11.72 15.86
C HIS A 46 -18.31 12.11 16.03
N GLY A 47 -17.97 13.39 15.81
CA GLY A 47 -16.60 13.87 15.97
C GLY A 47 -16.05 13.72 17.39
N ASN A 48 -16.84 14.02 18.42
CA ASN A 48 -16.43 13.82 19.82
C ASN A 48 -16.28 12.33 20.18
N ALA A 49 -17.11 11.45 19.61
CA ALA A 49 -16.96 10.00 19.79
C ALA A 49 -15.64 9.51 19.16
N VAL A 50 -15.32 9.96 17.95
CA VAL A 50 -14.07 9.66 17.26
C VAL A 50 -12.87 10.14 18.08
N LYS A 51 -12.88 11.41 18.51
CA LYS A 51 -11.84 11.99 19.37
C LYS A 51 -11.60 11.15 20.63
N THR A 52 -12.68 10.75 21.31
CA THR A 52 -12.60 9.97 22.55
C THR A 52 -11.91 8.62 22.30
N GLN A 53 -12.23 7.94 21.19
CA GLN A 53 -11.62 6.67 20.84
C GLN A 53 -10.15 6.81 20.42
N LEU A 54 -9.80 7.83 19.63
CA LEU A 54 -8.41 8.10 19.25
C LEU A 54 -7.52 8.34 20.47
N LEU A 55 -7.99 9.16 21.43
CA LEU A 55 -7.26 9.42 22.67
C LEU A 55 -7.16 8.18 23.58
N ALA A 56 -8.16 7.29 23.55
CA ALA A 56 -8.05 6.01 24.24
C ALA A 56 -6.99 5.12 23.59
N GLN A 57 -6.94 5.11 22.25
CA GLN A 57 -6.04 4.25 21.50
C GLN A 57 -4.55 4.55 21.77
N ILE A 58 -4.18 5.83 21.84
CA ILE A 58 -2.77 6.20 22.10
C ILE A 58 -2.29 5.81 23.51
N LEU A 59 -3.21 5.44 24.41
CA LEU A 59 -2.90 4.95 25.76
C LEU A 59 -2.82 3.41 25.82
N GLU A 60 -3.22 2.70 24.77
CA GLU A 60 -3.16 1.24 24.72
C GLU A 60 -1.73 0.76 24.52
N SER A 61 -1.22 0.00 25.49
CA SER A 61 0.14 -0.55 25.44
C SER A 61 0.40 -1.46 24.23
N ALA A 62 -0.64 -2.10 23.68
CA ALA A 62 -0.52 -2.94 22.49
C ALA A 62 -0.24 -2.13 21.20
N SER A 63 -0.49 -0.82 21.23
CA SER A 63 -0.16 0.13 20.18
C SER A 63 0.97 1.09 20.59
N ASP A 64 1.83 0.66 21.52
CA ASP A 64 3.07 1.37 21.83
C ASP A 64 4.14 1.06 20.76
N TYR A 65 4.26 1.99 19.80
CA TYR A 65 5.21 1.92 18.70
C TYR A 65 6.64 2.34 19.09
N SER A 66 6.83 2.94 20.27
CA SER A 66 8.17 3.28 20.76
C SER A 66 8.98 2.01 21.11
N SER A 67 8.27 0.93 21.41
CA SER A 67 8.83 -0.39 21.72
C SER A 67 8.60 -1.34 20.54
N PHE A 68 9.66 -1.61 19.77
CA PHE A 68 9.64 -2.55 18.64
C PHE A 68 9.29 -4.00 19.00
N THR A 69 9.10 -4.32 20.29
CA THR A 69 8.79 -5.68 20.75
C THR A 69 7.30 -5.99 20.78
N THR A 70 6.43 -4.98 20.69
CA THR A 70 5.02 -5.12 21.08
C THR A 70 4.13 -5.63 19.95
N LEU A 71 4.47 -5.29 18.70
CA LEU A 71 3.79 -5.81 17.52
C LEU A 71 4.51 -7.09 17.09
N GLY A 72 3.80 -8.21 17.05
CA GLY A 72 4.36 -9.50 16.69
C GLY A 72 5.22 -9.42 15.43
N THR A 73 6.31 -10.20 15.38
CA THR A 73 7.32 -10.09 14.31
C THR A 73 6.83 -10.56 12.92
N GLY A 74 5.61 -11.08 12.82
CA GLY A 74 5.02 -11.52 11.56
C GLY A 74 4.88 -10.39 10.55
N SER A 75 5.22 -10.69 9.28
CA SER A 75 5.02 -9.82 8.11
C SER A 75 3.64 -9.20 8.06
N ASP A 76 2.63 -10.04 8.17
CA ASP A 76 1.25 -9.63 7.97
C ASP A 76 0.78 -8.70 9.08
N HIS A 77 1.19 -8.94 10.34
CA HIS A 77 0.80 -8.09 11.47
C HIS A 77 1.28 -6.66 11.30
N VAL A 78 2.55 -6.45 10.94
CA VAL A 78 3.10 -5.10 10.77
C VAL A 78 2.38 -4.35 9.66
N SER A 79 2.10 -4.99 8.53
CA SER A 79 1.35 -4.36 7.44
C SER A 79 -0.10 -4.08 7.79
N PHE A 80 -0.77 -4.98 8.51
CA PHE A 80 -2.15 -4.72 8.95
C PHE A 80 -2.21 -3.60 9.99
N SER A 81 -1.24 -3.54 10.92
CA SER A 81 -1.11 -2.42 11.85
C SER A 81 -0.88 -1.10 11.11
N SER A 82 -0.01 -1.06 10.09
CA SER A 82 0.22 0.19 9.33
C SER A 82 -1.05 0.68 8.65
N ARG A 83 -1.86 -0.25 8.15
CA ARG A 83 -3.15 0.06 7.54
C ARG A 83 -4.17 0.60 8.54
N TRP A 84 -4.26 -0.05 9.69
CA TRP A 84 -5.10 0.41 10.78
C TRP A 84 -4.69 1.82 11.23
N VAL A 85 -3.39 2.08 11.40
CA VAL A 85 -2.87 3.43 11.72
C VAL A 85 -3.21 4.44 10.64
N ALA A 86 -3.13 4.10 9.36
CA ALA A 86 -3.54 5.00 8.27
C ALA A 86 -5.04 5.36 8.34
N ARG A 87 -5.91 4.47 8.82
CA ARG A 87 -7.33 4.81 9.06
C ARG A 87 -7.49 5.74 10.25
N LEU A 88 -6.76 5.48 11.34
CA LEU A 88 -6.77 6.34 12.52
C LEU A 88 -6.24 7.73 12.20
N PHE A 89 -5.22 7.81 11.33
CA PHE A 89 -4.69 9.04 10.76
C PHE A 89 -5.79 9.85 10.07
N ASN A 90 -6.50 9.26 9.10
CA ASN A 90 -7.55 9.97 8.38
C ASN A 90 -8.72 10.34 9.30
N ALA A 91 -9.06 9.48 10.28
CA ALA A 91 -10.05 9.81 11.29
C ALA A 91 -9.62 11.00 12.17
N TYR A 92 -8.35 11.05 12.54
CA TYR A 92 -7.75 12.15 13.29
C TYR A 92 -7.76 13.43 12.48
N ASP A 93 -7.29 13.42 11.22
CA ASP A 93 -7.25 14.60 10.37
C ASP A 93 -8.64 15.22 10.20
N TYR A 94 -9.64 14.41 9.87
CA TYR A 94 -11.04 14.83 9.75
C TYR A 94 -11.62 15.44 11.02
N THR A 95 -11.10 15.07 12.20
CA THR A 95 -11.62 15.51 13.51
C THR A 95 -10.67 16.42 14.27
N LYS A 96 -9.51 16.78 13.72
CA LYS A 96 -8.41 17.49 14.38
C LYS A 96 -8.83 18.79 15.05
N ALA A 97 -9.80 19.49 14.47
CA ALA A 97 -10.35 20.73 15.01
C ALA A 97 -11.06 20.58 16.38
N LEU A 98 -11.45 19.36 16.77
CA LEU A 98 -12.09 19.07 18.06
C LEU A 98 -11.09 18.82 19.20
N PHE A 99 -9.82 18.62 18.88
CA PHE A 99 -8.76 18.34 19.83
C PHE A 99 -8.21 19.66 20.41
N THR A 100 -7.92 19.66 21.70
CA THR A 100 -7.14 20.74 22.32
C THR A 100 -5.71 20.71 21.80
N THR A 101 -4.96 21.80 22.01
CA THR A 101 -3.53 21.84 21.65
C THR A 101 -2.72 20.71 22.31
N GLY A 102 -3.01 20.38 23.57
CA GLY A 102 -2.33 19.29 24.27
C GLY A 102 -2.66 17.93 23.68
N GLU A 103 -3.95 17.65 23.47
CA GLU A 103 -4.39 16.39 22.87
C GLU A 103 -3.87 16.22 21.42
N ASN A 104 -3.75 17.31 20.65
CA ASN A 104 -3.11 17.27 19.33
C ASN A 104 -1.63 16.89 19.42
N ALA A 105 -0.89 17.48 20.37
CA ALA A 105 0.51 17.13 20.57
C ALA A 105 0.70 15.66 20.97
N ASP A 106 -0.19 15.12 21.81
CA ASP A 106 -0.16 13.70 22.22
C ASP A 106 -0.44 12.77 21.03
N MET A 107 -1.43 13.08 20.18
CA MET A 107 -1.73 12.33 18.96
C MET A 107 -0.58 12.37 17.96
N GLU A 108 -0.04 13.56 17.68
CA GLU A 108 1.06 13.74 16.73
C GLU A 108 2.34 13.04 17.20
N ALA A 109 2.64 13.05 18.50
CA ALA A 109 3.75 12.29 19.06
C ALA A 109 3.56 10.76 18.89
N TRP A 110 2.35 10.26 19.11
CA TRP A 110 2.06 8.83 18.88
C TRP A 110 2.18 8.46 17.39
N PHE A 111 1.68 9.30 16.48
CA PHE A 111 1.86 9.10 15.04
C PHE A 111 3.33 9.15 14.64
N TYR A 112 4.13 10.04 15.24
CA TYR A 112 5.57 10.10 14.97
C TYR A 112 6.26 8.76 15.27
N GLU A 113 6.03 8.19 16.45
CA GLU A 113 6.58 6.89 16.84
C GLU A 113 6.10 5.76 15.91
N ALA A 114 4.81 5.77 15.54
CA ALA A 114 4.27 4.82 14.56
C ALA A 114 4.94 4.97 13.18
N GLY A 115 5.14 6.20 12.71
CA GLY A 115 5.82 6.51 11.45
C GLY A 115 7.26 6.00 11.44
N LEU A 116 8.01 6.22 12.53
CA LEU A 116 9.36 5.68 12.68
C LEU A 116 9.37 4.14 12.66
N PHE A 117 8.41 3.52 13.35
CA PHE A 117 8.27 2.06 13.39
C PHE A 117 8.01 1.47 11.99
N PHE A 118 7.06 2.02 11.24
CA PHE A 118 6.74 1.52 9.89
C PHE A 118 7.81 1.87 8.86
N MET A 119 8.42 3.05 8.93
CA MET A 119 9.54 3.42 8.07
C MET A 119 10.70 2.46 8.26
N ARG A 120 11.06 2.15 9.51
CA ARG A 120 12.09 1.17 9.82
C ARG A 120 11.71 -0.23 9.33
N SER A 121 10.47 -0.67 9.56
CA SER A 121 10.00 -1.99 9.11
C SER A 121 10.00 -2.13 7.59
N LEU A 122 9.58 -1.08 6.87
CA LEU A 122 9.64 -0.97 5.42
C LEU A 122 11.08 -1.10 4.95
N ASN A 123 11.98 -0.31 5.54
CA ASN A 123 13.39 -0.34 5.21
C ASN A 123 14.01 -1.71 5.50
N GLU A 124 13.86 -2.26 6.70
CA GLU A 124 14.45 -3.55 7.08
C GLU A 124 13.96 -4.69 6.17
N ARG A 125 12.67 -4.73 5.83
CA ARG A 125 12.12 -5.80 4.97
C ARG A 125 12.59 -5.72 3.51
N ILE A 126 12.88 -4.52 3.02
CA ILE A 126 13.56 -4.33 1.73
C ILE A 126 15.07 -4.62 1.89
N PHE A 127 15.64 -4.29 3.05
CA PHE A 127 17.08 -4.17 3.26
C PHE A 127 17.78 -5.43 3.71
N LEU A 128 17.19 -6.34 4.53
CA LEU A 128 17.86 -7.48 5.21
C LEU A 128 18.95 -8.19 4.36
N GLY A 129 20.13 -7.56 4.29
CA GLY A 129 21.30 -7.93 3.48
C GLY A 129 21.30 -7.60 1.98
N GLN A 130 20.21 -7.13 1.36
CA GLN A 130 20.11 -7.06 -0.11
C GLN A 130 20.67 -5.76 -0.72
N PHE A 131 20.51 -4.61 -0.04
CA PHE A 131 20.91 -3.31 -0.60
C PHE A 131 21.69 -2.46 0.40
N PRO A 132 22.94 -2.84 0.75
CA PRO A 132 23.71 -2.15 1.79
C PRO A 132 23.88 -0.64 1.55
N ASN A 133 23.85 -0.19 0.29
CA ASN A 133 23.98 1.23 -0.09
C ASN A 133 22.66 1.82 -0.65
N ARG A 134 21.50 1.26 -0.29
CA ARG A 134 20.16 1.75 -0.70
C ARG A 134 20.02 3.27 -0.59
N ASN A 135 20.44 3.84 0.53
CA ASN A 135 20.29 5.27 0.80
C ASN A 135 21.25 6.19 0.00
N ALA A 136 22.23 5.60 -0.68
CA ALA A 136 23.13 6.28 -1.60
C ALA A 136 22.67 6.15 -3.07
N ASP A 137 21.48 5.56 -3.30
CA ASP A 137 21.00 5.12 -4.62
C ASP A 137 22.01 4.19 -5.33
N ASP A 138 22.86 3.51 -4.55
CA ASP A 138 23.88 2.60 -5.04
C ASP A 138 23.40 1.17 -4.82
N HIS A 139 22.57 0.70 -5.73
CA HIS A 139 22.06 -0.66 -5.73
C HIS A 139 22.99 -1.63 -6.48
N TYR A 140 24.24 -1.25 -6.79
CA TYR A 140 25.04 -1.92 -7.83
C TYR A 140 25.96 -3.06 -7.37
N ASP A 141 25.99 -3.44 -6.09
CA ASP A 141 26.64 -4.70 -5.67
C ASP A 141 25.73 -5.94 -5.85
N THR A 142 24.86 -5.91 -6.87
CA THR A 142 23.87 -6.97 -7.17
C THR A 142 24.47 -8.21 -7.81
N ASN A 143 25.73 -8.16 -8.28
CA ASN A 143 26.44 -9.37 -8.72
C ASN A 143 26.61 -10.38 -7.57
N SER A 144 26.61 -9.92 -6.31
CA SER A 144 26.60 -10.80 -5.14
C SER A 144 25.23 -11.43 -4.88
N LEU A 145 24.13 -10.75 -5.24
CA LEU A 145 22.75 -11.19 -5.01
C LEU A 145 22.29 -12.23 -6.05
N LEU A 146 22.64 -12.04 -7.33
CA LEU A 146 22.36 -13.01 -8.40
C LEU A 146 22.99 -14.39 -8.12
N LEU A 147 24.12 -14.41 -7.39
CA LEU A 147 24.80 -15.65 -6.99
C LEU A 147 24.17 -16.31 -5.74
N ALA A 148 23.57 -15.53 -4.84
CA ALA A 148 22.84 -16.08 -3.69
C ALA A 148 21.48 -16.66 -4.11
N GLU A 149 20.84 -16.08 -5.12
CA GLU A 149 19.49 -16.42 -5.61
C GLU A 149 19.37 -17.86 -6.15
N GLN A 150 20.43 -18.40 -6.77
CA GLN A 150 20.43 -19.77 -7.30
C GLN A 150 20.54 -20.87 -6.23
N SER A 151 20.74 -20.51 -4.95
CA SER A 151 21.22 -21.46 -3.94
C SER A 151 20.20 -21.93 -2.88
N SER A 152 19.03 -21.28 -2.74
CA SER A 152 18.23 -21.43 -1.51
C SER A 152 16.74 -21.81 -1.65
N HIS A 153 16.33 -22.61 -2.65
CA HIS A 153 14.91 -23.01 -2.79
C HIS A 153 14.72 -24.53 -2.82
N SER A 154 14.25 -25.10 -1.70
CA SER A 154 13.91 -26.53 -1.59
C SER A 154 12.52 -26.82 -2.16
N THR A 155 12.40 -27.98 -2.80
CA THR A 155 11.32 -28.52 -3.66
C THR A 155 9.92 -28.73 -3.05
N ASN A 156 9.53 -28.06 -1.98
CA ASN A 156 8.14 -28.14 -1.48
C ASN A 156 7.44 -26.80 -1.64
N GLY A 157 6.54 -26.75 -2.62
CA GLY A 157 5.75 -25.58 -2.96
C GLY A 157 4.96 -25.07 -1.76
N TYR A 158 5.48 -24.01 -1.14
CA TYR A 158 4.81 -22.93 -0.43
C TYR A 158 5.91 -21.89 -0.17
N TYR A 159 5.82 -20.73 -0.82
CA TYR A 159 6.81 -19.63 -0.78
C TYR A 159 6.97 -18.93 0.58
N TYR A 160 6.51 -19.53 1.68
CA TYR A 160 6.48 -18.92 3.01
C TYR A 160 7.77 -19.15 3.85
N SER A 161 8.71 -20.01 3.43
CA SER A 161 9.80 -20.45 4.32
C SER A 161 10.96 -19.46 4.51
N ALA A 162 11.11 -18.48 3.62
CA ALA A 162 12.07 -17.38 3.85
C ALA A 162 11.58 -16.47 4.99
N GLU A 163 10.27 -16.27 5.13
CA GLU A 163 9.70 -15.44 6.21
C GLU A 163 9.81 -16.10 7.58
N THR A 164 9.77 -17.44 7.67
CA THR A 164 9.95 -18.15 8.95
C THR A 164 11.39 -18.09 9.48
N ASN A 165 12.40 -17.99 8.61
CA ASN A 165 13.78 -17.79 9.04
C ASN A 165 14.09 -16.34 9.45
N ILE A 166 13.35 -15.35 8.92
CA ILE A 166 13.45 -13.93 9.33
C ILE A 166 13.03 -13.74 10.81
N ASN A 167 12.09 -14.55 11.30
CA ASN A 167 11.67 -14.51 12.71
C ASN A 167 12.73 -15.02 13.70
N TYR A 168 13.72 -15.81 13.24
CA TYR A 168 14.76 -16.34 14.12
C TYR A 168 15.86 -15.31 14.43
N GLU A 169 16.18 -14.38 13.53
CA GLU A 169 17.14 -13.31 13.81
C GLU A 169 16.56 -12.18 14.68
N LEU A 170 15.24 -11.96 14.61
CA LEU A 170 14.55 -10.99 15.46
C LEU A 170 14.39 -11.46 16.92
N THR A 171 14.40 -12.78 17.17
CA THR A 171 14.31 -13.36 18.52
C THR A 171 15.66 -13.64 19.17
N GLY A 172 16.75 -13.59 18.40
CA GLY A 172 18.11 -13.72 18.89
C GLY A 172 18.57 -12.46 19.60
N SER A 173 18.29 -12.36 20.90
CA SER A 173 18.90 -11.47 21.91
C SER A 173 20.11 -10.60 21.46
N LYS A 174 19.88 -9.62 20.58
CA LYS A 174 20.71 -8.43 20.53
C LYS A 174 20.07 -7.46 21.51
N THR A 175 20.55 -7.51 22.75
CA THR A 175 20.29 -6.54 23.82
C THR A 175 20.93 -5.17 23.54
N GLY A 176 20.98 -4.77 22.26
CA GLY A 176 21.29 -3.40 21.87
C GLY A 176 20.13 -2.52 22.32
N SER A 177 20.40 -1.70 23.33
CA SER A 177 19.52 -0.61 23.74
C SER A 177 19.07 0.21 22.53
N ILE A 178 17.79 0.60 22.48
CA ILE A 178 17.20 1.56 21.53
C ILE A 178 18.05 2.84 21.40
N ASN A 179 18.88 3.16 22.39
CA ASN A 179 19.77 4.30 22.39
C ASN A 179 21.00 4.18 21.44
N ASP A 180 21.24 3.04 20.80
CA ASP A 180 22.34 2.91 19.81
C ASP A 180 21.87 3.12 18.36
N TYR A 181 20.56 3.22 18.11
CA TYR A 181 20.02 3.86 16.90
C TYR A 181 19.60 5.28 17.28
N THR A 182 20.59 6.14 17.49
CA THR A 182 20.26 7.55 17.73
C THR A 182 19.66 8.14 16.46
N ALA A 183 18.90 9.24 16.56
CA ALA A 183 18.52 10.07 15.42
C ALA A 183 19.70 10.42 14.48
N ARG A 184 20.93 10.26 14.97
CA ARG A 184 22.19 10.40 14.23
C ARG A 184 22.44 9.29 13.20
N ASP A 185 21.99 8.06 13.42
CA ASP A 185 22.26 6.92 12.53
C ASP A 185 21.23 6.86 11.39
N VAL A 186 19.98 7.22 11.70
CA VAL A 186 18.94 7.42 10.68
C VAL A 186 19.26 8.66 9.81
N ALA A 187 19.72 9.76 10.40
CA ALA A 187 20.17 10.94 9.63
C ALA A 187 21.46 10.71 8.82
N LYS A 188 22.26 9.69 9.15
CA LYS A 188 23.54 9.39 8.48
C LYS A 188 23.49 8.28 7.46
N ARG A 189 22.35 7.59 7.29
CA ARG A 189 22.16 6.61 6.21
C ARG A 189 23.16 5.44 6.23
N ASP A 190 23.76 5.10 7.38
CA ASP A 190 24.85 4.10 7.48
C ASP A 190 24.36 2.75 8.05
N TYR A 191 24.26 1.74 7.20
CA TYR A 191 23.80 0.37 7.54
C TYR A 191 24.87 -0.70 7.25
N THR A 192 26.15 -0.33 7.27
CA THR A 192 27.29 -1.12 6.75
C THR A 192 27.64 -2.43 7.49
N THR A 193 26.97 -2.80 8.59
CA THR A 193 27.41 -3.91 9.46
C THR A 193 26.65 -5.25 9.34
N LEU A 194 25.82 -5.47 8.31
CA LEU A 194 25.17 -6.77 8.06
C LEU A 194 25.97 -7.63 7.08
N SER A 195 27.24 -7.93 7.38
CA SER A 195 28.01 -8.95 6.65
C SER A 195 27.88 -10.30 7.36
N GLY A 196 27.28 -11.32 6.75
CA GLY A 196 27.28 -12.63 7.42
C GLY A 196 26.62 -13.86 6.79
N VAL A 197 25.74 -13.75 5.80
CA VAL A 197 25.00 -14.94 5.34
C VAL A 197 25.45 -15.37 3.94
N ALA A 198 26.44 -16.25 3.89
CA ALA A 198 26.78 -17.01 2.69
C ALA A 198 25.93 -18.30 2.67
N ASN A 199 25.01 -18.42 1.70
CA ASN A 199 24.20 -19.63 1.51
C ASN A 199 24.78 -20.53 0.41
N SER A 200 24.72 -21.84 0.68
CA SER A 200 25.26 -22.93 -0.14
C SER A 200 24.30 -23.37 -1.25
N GLU A 201 24.83 -23.70 -2.44
CA GLU A 201 24.12 -24.16 -3.65
C GLU A 201 23.16 -25.36 -3.44
N ALA A 202 21.85 -25.18 -3.68
CA ALA A 202 20.93 -26.26 -4.07
C ALA A 202 19.65 -25.80 -4.83
N ALA A 203 19.39 -26.53 -5.93
CA ALA A 203 18.13 -26.81 -6.65
C ALA A 203 17.37 -25.68 -7.39
N TYR A 204 17.21 -25.88 -8.70
CA TYR A 204 16.39 -25.09 -9.63
C TYR A 204 14.94 -24.92 -9.14
N SER A 205 14.56 -23.68 -8.82
CA SER A 205 13.17 -23.25 -8.76
C SER A 205 12.63 -23.06 -10.18
N PRO A 206 11.34 -23.34 -10.47
CA PRO A 206 10.75 -22.95 -11.73
C PRO A 206 10.90 -21.44 -11.95
N VAL A 207 11.34 -21.05 -13.15
CA VAL A 207 11.28 -19.66 -13.60
C VAL A 207 9.84 -19.21 -13.55
N ILE A 208 9.56 -18.13 -12.82
CA ILE A 208 8.22 -17.54 -12.72
C ILE A 208 8.17 -16.35 -13.67
N TYR A 209 7.09 -16.25 -14.42
CA TYR A 209 6.84 -15.15 -15.32
C TYR A 209 5.66 -14.32 -14.81
N THR A 210 5.58 -13.06 -15.20
CA THR A 210 4.41 -12.22 -14.87
C THR A 210 3.14 -12.77 -15.52
N HIS A 211 3.22 -13.16 -16.79
CA HIS A 211 2.09 -13.69 -17.54
C HIS A 211 2.55 -14.32 -18.86
N TYR A 212 1.60 -14.84 -19.61
CA TYR A 212 1.69 -15.27 -20.99
C TYR A 212 0.80 -14.34 -21.83
N ASN A 213 1.27 -13.95 -23.01
CA ASN A 213 0.46 -13.16 -23.93
C ASN A 213 -0.54 -14.05 -24.70
N SER A 214 -1.35 -13.45 -25.57
CA SER A 214 -2.33 -14.15 -26.43
C SER A 214 -1.73 -15.20 -27.38
N SER A 215 -0.41 -15.15 -27.62
CA SER A 215 0.31 -16.15 -28.41
C SER A 215 0.90 -17.29 -27.55
N GLY A 216 0.65 -17.29 -26.24
CA GLY A 216 1.20 -18.27 -25.30
C GLY A 216 2.69 -18.09 -25.03
N VAL A 217 3.23 -16.90 -25.29
CA VAL A 217 4.64 -16.58 -25.01
C VAL A 217 4.72 -15.98 -23.62
N ALA A 218 5.52 -16.60 -22.74
CA ALA A 218 5.82 -16.11 -21.40
C ALA A 218 6.47 -14.71 -21.47
N GLN A 219 6.08 -13.82 -20.56
CA GLN A 219 6.51 -12.43 -20.48
C GLN A 219 7.14 -12.17 -19.12
N SER A 220 8.30 -11.51 -19.15
CA SER A 220 9.00 -10.94 -18.00
C SER A 220 9.25 -11.93 -16.85
N GLU A 221 10.45 -12.50 -16.81
CA GLU A 221 10.92 -13.31 -15.70
C GLU A 221 10.97 -12.51 -14.40
N ILE A 222 10.35 -13.06 -13.35
CA ILE A 222 10.29 -12.44 -12.02
C ILE A 222 11.45 -12.96 -11.18
N LEU A 223 12.43 -12.08 -10.97
CA LEU A 223 13.48 -12.31 -10.00
C LEU A 223 12.98 -12.10 -8.56
N LEU A 224 13.66 -12.74 -7.61
CA LEU A 224 13.34 -12.66 -6.18
C LEU A 224 13.28 -11.21 -5.69
N ILE A 225 14.12 -10.35 -6.25
CA ILE A 225 14.23 -8.94 -5.89
C ILE A 225 12.90 -8.18 -6.09
N GLY A 226 12.18 -8.46 -7.17
CA GLY A 226 10.86 -7.88 -7.40
C GLY A 226 9.84 -8.34 -6.34
N GLY A 227 10.02 -9.56 -5.82
CA GLY A 227 9.18 -10.14 -4.78
C GLY A 227 9.24 -9.43 -3.41
N TYR A 228 10.23 -8.56 -3.16
CA TYR A 228 10.29 -7.72 -1.96
C TYR A 228 9.37 -6.48 -2.07
N TYR A 229 9.07 -6.02 -3.28
CA TYR A 229 8.22 -4.85 -3.53
C TYR A 229 6.74 -5.24 -3.62
N LYS A 230 6.29 -5.96 -2.59
CA LYS A 230 4.97 -6.58 -2.49
C LYS A 230 3.98 -5.79 -1.63
N ASN A 231 2.73 -6.22 -1.59
CA ASN A 231 1.62 -5.50 -0.96
C ASN A 231 1.83 -5.07 0.50
N PRO A 232 2.46 -5.84 1.42
CA PRO A 232 2.78 -5.35 2.76
C PRO A 232 3.67 -4.10 2.76
N MET A 233 4.60 -3.97 1.80
CA MET A 233 5.48 -2.81 1.71
C MET A 233 4.70 -1.56 1.31
N GLY A 234 3.77 -1.69 0.36
CA GLY A 234 2.88 -0.59 -0.01
C GLY A 234 2.06 -0.09 1.17
N MET A 235 1.47 -1.00 1.95
CA MET A 235 0.68 -0.65 3.14
C MET A 235 1.50 0.08 4.21
N MET A 236 2.79 -0.22 4.35
CA MET A 236 3.67 0.53 5.26
C MET A 236 4.06 1.88 4.66
N ALA A 237 4.35 1.94 3.36
CA ALA A 237 4.63 3.20 2.66
C ALA A 237 3.45 4.19 2.75
N ASP A 238 2.21 3.70 2.69
CA ASP A 238 0.99 4.49 2.93
C ASP A 238 1.05 5.19 4.29
N ALA A 239 1.30 4.44 5.36
CA ALA A 239 1.35 4.99 6.71
C ALA A 239 2.49 6.00 6.86
N VAL A 240 3.67 5.68 6.31
CA VAL A 240 4.86 6.54 6.36
C VAL A 240 4.62 7.86 5.63
N VAL A 241 4.02 7.85 4.44
CA VAL A 241 3.79 9.08 3.68
C VAL A 241 2.73 9.97 4.32
N LEU A 242 1.64 9.38 4.83
CA LEU A 242 0.56 10.12 5.48
C LEU A 242 1.06 10.80 6.76
N ILE A 243 1.71 10.03 7.64
CA ILE A 243 2.29 10.54 8.89
C ILE A 243 3.36 11.60 8.59
N GLY A 244 4.24 11.34 7.62
CA GLY A 244 5.26 12.30 7.18
C GLY A 244 4.66 13.61 6.69
N ALA A 245 3.54 13.57 5.97
CA ALA A 245 2.84 14.77 5.50
C ALA A 245 2.20 15.56 6.63
N LEU A 246 1.54 14.90 7.59
CA LEU A 246 0.92 15.54 8.77
C LEU A 246 1.95 16.25 9.65
N LEU A 247 3.11 15.60 9.86
CA LEU A 247 4.15 16.09 10.76
C LEU A 247 5.18 16.98 10.06
N ASP A 248 5.07 17.16 8.74
CA ASP A 248 6.09 17.79 7.89
C ASP A 248 7.48 17.14 8.07
N ASP A 249 7.52 15.82 8.27
CA ASP A 249 8.76 15.07 8.48
C ASP A 249 9.41 14.72 7.14
N ALA A 250 10.44 15.48 6.78
CA ALA A 250 11.16 15.33 5.53
C ALA A 250 11.80 13.94 5.34
N MET A 251 12.18 13.26 6.43
CA MET A 251 12.80 11.95 6.36
C MET A 251 11.78 10.86 6.02
N MET A 252 10.60 10.87 6.66
CA MET A 252 9.52 9.94 6.32
C MET A 252 9.06 10.13 4.87
N LEU A 253 8.92 11.39 4.43
CA LEU A 253 8.59 11.70 3.04
C LEU A 253 9.65 11.17 2.06
N ASP A 254 10.95 11.40 2.33
CA ASP A 254 12.06 10.87 1.51
C ASP A 254 12.00 9.34 1.39
N HIS A 255 11.77 8.62 2.50
CA HIS A 255 11.68 7.17 2.50
C HIS A 255 10.45 6.60 1.77
N ALA A 256 9.30 7.27 1.86
CA ALA A 256 8.12 6.89 1.10
C ALA A 256 8.33 7.09 -0.41
N LYS A 257 8.95 8.21 -0.81
CA LYS A 257 9.32 8.47 -2.20
C LYS A 257 10.31 7.43 -2.74
N LEU A 258 11.36 7.13 -1.97
CA LEU A 258 12.35 6.12 -2.33
C LEU A 258 11.71 4.75 -2.58
N TRP A 259 10.71 4.36 -1.79
CA TRP A 259 9.97 3.12 -2.03
C TRP A 259 9.27 3.09 -3.39
N VAL A 260 8.64 4.20 -3.82
CA VAL A 260 8.02 4.31 -5.16
C VAL A 260 9.09 4.15 -6.25
N GLU A 261 10.20 4.89 -6.13
CA GLU A 261 11.27 4.87 -7.12
C GLU A 261 11.87 3.47 -7.29
N GLU A 262 12.07 2.75 -6.18
CA GLU A 262 12.59 1.39 -6.18
C GLU A 262 11.59 0.35 -6.66
N ASN A 263 10.31 0.51 -6.32
CA ASN A 263 9.26 -0.35 -6.85
C ASN A 263 9.20 -0.23 -8.38
N LEU A 264 9.32 0.99 -8.91
CA LEU A 264 9.41 1.20 -10.35
C LEU A 264 10.70 0.67 -10.96
N LYS A 265 11.85 0.71 -10.25
CA LYS A 265 13.11 0.13 -10.72
C LYS A 265 13.06 -1.40 -10.75
N TYR A 266 12.57 -2.05 -9.70
CA TYR A 266 12.80 -3.47 -9.42
C TYR A 266 11.53 -4.32 -9.32
N GLY A 267 10.41 -3.71 -8.97
CA GLY A 267 9.11 -4.36 -8.87
C GLY A 267 8.23 -4.22 -10.12
N THR A 268 8.60 -3.36 -11.06
CA THR A 268 7.82 -3.05 -12.27
C THR A 268 8.57 -3.47 -13.53
N PHE A 269 7.83 -3.97 -14.52
CA PHE A 269 8.37 -4.43 -15.80
C PHE A 269 8.08 -3.45 -16.95
N PRO A 270 8.82 -3.52 -18.07
CA PRO A 270 8.64 -2.62 -19.22
C PRO A 270 7.25 -2.62 -19.87
N ASP A 271 6.42 -3.62 -19.58
CA ASP A 271 5.04 -3.77 -20.07
C ASP A 271 3.98 -3.28 -19.06
N GLY A 272 4.41 -2.68 -17.95
CA GLY A 272 3.55 -2.15 -16.88
C GLY A 272 3.06 -3.19 -15.87
N THR A 273 3.37 -4.47 -16.08
CA THR A 273 3.10 -5.48 -15.05
C THR A 273 4.03 -5.28 -13.85
N ILE A 274 3.61 -5.77 -12.68
CA ILE A 274 4.38 -5.69 -11.44
C ILE A 274 4.68 -7.09 -10.90
N ALA A 275 5.68 -7.21 -10.04
CA ALA A 275 6.16 -8.49 -9.51
C ALA A 275 5.08 -9.29 -8.74
N GLU A 276 4.00 -8.64 -8.28
CA GLU A 276 2.84 -9.31 -7.69
C GLU A 276 2.14 -10.28 -8.65
N TYR A 277 2.32 -10.12 -9.97
CA TYR A 277 1.77 -11.05 -10.95
C TYR A 277 2.27 -12.49 -10.76
N ARG A 278 3.39 -12.70 -10.06
CA ARG A 278 3.86 -14.05 -9.67
C ARG A 278 2.84 -14.85 -8.87
N ARG A 279 1.89 -14.15 -8.23
CA ARG A 279 0.85 -14.74 -7.37
C ARG A 279 -0.44 -15.04 -8.14
N ASN A 280 -0.48 -14.79 -9.45
CA ASN A 280 -1.60 -15.19 -10.27
C ASN A 280 -1.74 -16.73 -10.25
N GLY A 281 -2.96 -17.22 -10.05
CA GLY A 281 -3.24 -18.64 -9.82
C GLY A 281 -3.19 -19.07 -8.34
N ASP A 282 -2.72 -18.21 -7.42
CA ASP A 282 -2.84 -18.46 -5.97
C ASP A 282 -4.32 -18.76 -5.65
N TYR A 283 -4.55 -19.82 -4.87
CA TYR A 283 -5.89 -20.30 -4.49
C TYR A 283 -6.82 -20.65 -5.68
N GLY A 284 -6.25 -20.88 -6.87
CA GLY A 284 -7.01 -21.17 -8.08
C GLY A 284 -7.67 -19.95 -8.73
N VAL A 285 -7.23 -18.74 -8.38
CA VAL A 285 -7.76 -17.48 -8.94
C VAL A 285 -6.75 -16.89 -9.92
N SER A 286 -7.09 -16.84 -11.21
CA SER A 286 -6.16 -16.47 -12.29
C SER A 286 -5.58 -15.07 -12.14
N GLN A 287 -6.34 -14.14 -11.55
CA GLN A 287 -5.96 -12.74 -11.37
C GLN A 287 -5.54 -12.39 -9.93
N GLN A 288 -5.26 -13.39 -9.07
CA GLN A 288 -4.96 -13.18 -7.65
C GLN A 288 -3.80 -12.19 -7.43
N GLY A 289 -2.72 -12.35 -8.19
CA GLY A 289 -1.55 -11.51 -8.11
C GLY A 289 -1.77 -10.13 -8.69
N ALA A 290 -2.35 -10.03 -9.89
CA ALA A 290 -2.56 -8.76 -10.56
C ALA A 290 -3.62 -7.88 -9.87
N MET A 291 -4.78 -8.46 -9.55
CA MET A 291 -5.99 -7.71 -9.20
C MET A 291 -6.29 -7.65 -7.71
N PHE A 292 -5.83 -8.61 -6.90
CA PHE A 292 -6.07 -8.58 -5.46
C PHE A 292 -4.85 -8.05 -4.70
N TYR A 293 -3.68 -8.65 -4.91
CA TYR A 293 -2.45 -8.21 -4.23
C TYR A 293 -1.77 -7.05 -4.95
N GLY A 294 -1.72 -7.10 -6.27
CA GLY A 294 -1.06 -6.10 -7.11
C GLY A 294 -1.72 -4.74 -7.00
N ILE A 295 -3.05 -4.67 -7.00
CA ILE A 295 -3.78 -3.42 -6.83
C ILE A 295 -3.42 -2.69 -5.54
N ILE A 296 -3.14 -3.40 -4.44
CA ILE A 296 -2.70 -2.77 -3.19
C ILE A 296 -1.38 -2.01 -3.40
N VAL A 297 -0.41 -2.63 -4.10
CA VAL A 297 0.86 -1.98 -4.44
C VAL A 297 0.61 -0.76 -5.33
N ILE A 298 -0.20 -0.90 -6.37
CA ILE A 298 -0.47 0.16 -7.36
C ILE A 298 -1.19 1.35 -6.69
N GLU A 299 -2.16 1.07 -5.85
CA GLU A 299 -2.83 2.07 -5.02
C GLU A 299 -1.87 2.78 -4.07
N SER A 300 -0.91 2.06 -3.49
CA SER A 300 0.08 2.66 -2.60
C SER A 300 1.03 3.58 -3.38
N LEU A 301 1.43 3.20 -4.61
CA LEU A 301 2.21 4.07 -5.51
C LEU A 301 1.46 5.38 -5.80
N VAL A 302 0.17 5.28 -6.13
CA VAL A 302 -0.68 6.44 -6.41
C VAL A 302 -0.93 7.27 -5.17
N LEU A 303 -1.16 6.67 -4.01
CA LEU A 303 -1.35 7.41 -2.75
C LEU A 303 -0.11 8.22 -2.40
N VAL A 304 1.08 7.60 -2.42
CA VAL A 304 2.33 8.31 -2.14
C VAL A 304 2.49 9.47 -3.12
N ALA A 305 2.31 9.24 -4.42
CA ALA A 305 2.41 10.30 -5.42
C ALA A 305 1.38 11.43 -5.21
N ASP A 306 0.15 11.10 -4.83
CA ASP A 306 -0.91 12.07 -4.60
C ASP A 306 -0.67 12.93 -3.35
N VAL A 307 -0.13 12.36 -2.27
CA VAL A 307 0.28 13.12 -1.07
C VAL A 307 1.35 14.17 -1.43
N PHE A 308 2.35 13.79 -2.24
CA PHE A 308 3.34 14.75 -2.73
C PHE A 308 2.72 15.82 -3.66
N ARG A 309 1.83 15.42 -4.57
CA ARG A 309 1.12 16.33 -5.48
C ARG A 309 0.31 17.39 -4.72
N ARG A 310 -0.41 17.00 -3.68
CA ARG A 310 -1.20 17.90 -2.80
C ARG A 310 -0.31 18.92 -2.08
N ARG A 311 0.96 18.57 -1.88
CA ARG A 311 2.01 19.45 -1.34
C ARG A 311 2.74 20.26 -2.43
N GLY A 312 2.27 20.22 -3.67
CA GLY A 312 2.83 20.95 -4.81
C GLY A 312 4.04 20.28 -5.47
N ASP A 313 4.31 19.01 -5.16
CA ASP A 313 5.40 18.22 -5.77
C ASP A 313 4.83 17.11 -6.66
N THR A 314 4.89 17.29 -7.99
CA THR A 314 4.45 16.28 -8.97
C THR A 314 5.56 15.27 -9.32
N SER A 315 6.77 15.40 -8.77
CA SER A 315 7.93 14.62 -9.21
C SER A 315 7.79 13.13 -8.99
N VAL A 316 6.94 12.68 -8.05
CA VAL A 316 6.68 11.26 -7.82
C VAL A 316 5.79 10.66 -8.92
N TYR A 317 4.79 11.40 -9.41
CA TYR A 317 3.99 10.98 -10.57
C TYR A 317 4.82 11.00 -11.87
N GLU A 318 5.67 12.02 -12.02
CA GLU A 318 6.50 12.24 -13.21
C GLU A 318 7.76 11.35 -13.24
N TYR A 319 8.06 10.67 -12.14
CA TYR A 319 9.25 9.82 -12.06
C TYR A 319 9.19 8.70 -13.11
N SER A 320 10.28 8.57 -13.86
CA SER A 320 10.47 7.58 -14.90
C SER A 320 11.85 6.96 -14.78
N THR A 321 11.93 5.64 -14.99
CA THR A 321 13.21 4.94 -14.98
C THR A 321 13.25 3.79 -15.99
N SER A 322 14.44 3.53 -16.53
CA SER A 322 14.76 2.31 -17.27
C SER A 322 15.66 1.37 -16.49
N ILE A 323 16.08 1.77 -15.28
CA ILE A 323 16.90 0.95 -14.39
C ILE A 323 16.06 -0.25 -13.93
N GLY A 324 16.70 -1.42 -13.79
CA GLY A 324 16.11 -2.63 -13.25
C GLY A 324 17.14 -3.76 -13.23
N ILE A 325 16.70 -4.97 -12.86
CA ILE A 325 17.52 -6.19 -12.81
C ILE A 325 16.74 -7.32 -13.51
N GLY A 326 17.45 -8.12 -14.32
CA GLY A 326 16.80 -9.13 -15.17
C GLY A 326 15.81 -8.47 -16.12
N ASP A 327 14.62 -9.07 -16.26
CA ASP A 327 13.58 -8.59 -17.18
C ASP A 327 12.88 -7.31 -16.74
N SER A 328 13.09 -6.85 -15.48
CA SER A 328 12.64 -5.52 -15.07
C SER A 328 13.49 -4.39 -15.69
N ALA A 329 14.67 -4.70 -16.24
CA ALA A 329 15.54 -3.70 -16.87
C ALA A 329 15.01 -3.22 -18.24
N GLY A 330 15.31 -1.97 -18.58
CA GLY A 330 14.87 -1.35 -19.83
C GLY A 330 13.46 -0.77 -19.76
N GLY A 331 12.97 -0.30 -20.92
CA GLY A 331 11.70 0.42 -21.04
C GLY A 331 11.65 1.73 -20.26
N SER A 332 10.61 2.55 -20.48
CA SER A 332 10.28 3.63 -19.55
C SER A 332 9.26 3.09 -18.56
N LYS A 333 9.59 3.02 -17.28
CA LYS A 333 8.69 2.57 -16.21
C LYS A 333 8.22 3.78 -15.42
N THR A 334 6.91 3.92 -15.28
CA THR A 334 6.23 5.05 -14.62
C THR A 334 4.98 4.54 -13.90
N ILE A 335 4.45 5.32 -12.96
CA ILE A 335 3.13 5.04 -12.37
C ILE A 335 2.06 4.96 -13.46
N LYS A 336 2.12 5.86 -14.47
CA LYS A 336 1.18 5.84 -15.60
C LYS A 336 1.19 4.51 -16.35
N LEU A 337 2.37 3.97 -16.66
CA LEU A 337 2.48 2.69 -17.36
C LEU A 337 1.81 1.55 -16.57
N VAL A 338 1.99 1.53 -15.25
CA VAL A 338 1.38 0.53 -14.38
C VAL A 338 -0.15 0.67 -14.35
N LEU A 339 -0.65 1.90 -14.28
CA LEU A 339 -2.09 2.18 -14.36
C LEU A 339 -2.70 1.80 -15.72
N ASP A 340 -2.00 2.09 -16.81
CA ASP A 340 -2.43 1.72 -18.17
C ASP A 340 -2.53 0.19 -18.30
N ALA A 341 -1.58 -0.56 -17.71
CA ALA A 341 -1.66 -2.02 -17.68
C ALA A 341 -2.87 -2.55 -16.89
N VAL A 342 -3.31 -1.86 -15.83
CA VAL A 342 -4.57 -2.18 -15.14
C VAL A 342 -5.76 -1.88 -16.03
N VAL A 343 -5.80 -0.72 -16.69
CA VAL A 343 -6.87 -0.36 -17.64
C VAL A 343 -6.99 -1.41 -18.74
N ASP A 344 -5.88 -1.85 -19.32
CA ASP A 344 -5.86 -2.91 -20.33
C ASP A 344 -6.52 -4.21 -19.84
N ASN A 345 -6.24 -4.61 -18.59
CA ASN A 345 -6.86 -5.79 -17.97
C ASN A 345 -8.36 -5.57 -17.72
N CYS A 346 -8.78 -4.33 -17.45
CA CYS A 346 -10.18 -3.97 -17.28
C CYS A 346 -10.94 -4.01 -18.61
N THR A 347 -10.40 -3.41 -19.67
CA THR A 347 -11.07 -3.29 -20.97
C THR A 347 -10.97 -4.57 -21.80
N GLY A 348 -9.95 -5.39 -21.54
CA GLY A 348 -9.60 -6.55 -22.36
C GLY A 348 -8.87 -6.18 -23.65
N ASP A 349 -8.32 -4.97 -23.74
CA ASP A 349 -7.54 -4.53 -24.90
C ASP A 349 -6.22 -5.31 -25.02
N VAL A 350 -5.63 -5.69 -23.89
CA VAL A 350 -4.48 -6.59 -23.82
C VAL A 350 -4.85 -7.83 -23.01
N LEU A 351 -4.74 -9.00 -23.66
CA LEU A 351 -5.03 -10.29 -23.02
C LEU A 351 -3.76 -10.87 -22.40
N ARG A 352 -3.79 -11.03 -21.08
CA ARG A 352 -2.71 -11.63 -20.27
C ARG A 352 -3.23 -12.90 -19.61
N TYR A 353 -2.42 -13.94 -19.55
CA TYR A 353 -2.80 -15.24 -18.97
C TYR A 353 -1.76 -15.67 -17.93
N TYR A 354 -2.15 -16.26 -16.80
CA TYR A 354 -1.15 -16.59 -15.78
C TYR A 354 -0.31 -17.85 -16.10
N ASP A 355 -0.86 -18.79 -16.88
CA ASP A 355 -0.20 -20.08 -17.19
C ASP A 355 -0.32 -20.45 -18.68
N SER A 356 -1.54 -20.61 -19.17
CA SER A 356 -1.79 -21.00 -20.56
C SER A 356 -2.96 -20.24 -21.17
N VAL A 357 -2.97 -20.06 -22.49
CA VAL A 357 -4.00 -19.29 -23.21
C VAL A 357 -5.35 -20.00 -23.13
N SER A 358 -6.13 -19.66 -22.11
CA SER A 358 -7.48 -20.15 -21.88
C SER A 358 -8.29 -19.12 -21.09
N SER A 359 -9.61 -19.14 -21.22
CA SER A 359 -10.48 -18.26 -20.43
C SER A 359 -10.37 -18.51 -18.92
N ALA A 360 -9.99 -19.72 -18.50
CA ALA A 360 -9.80 -20.04 -17.09
C ALA A 360 -8.52 -19.41 -16.50
N ASN A 361 -7.60 -18.97 -17.36
CA ASN A 361 -6.33 -18.38 -16.95
C ASN A 361 -6.21 -16.90 -17.30
N LEU A 362 -7.27 -16.30 -17.85
CA LEU A 362 -7.27 -14.89 -18.20
C LEU A 362 -7.09 -14.05 -16.92
N ILE A 363 -6.15 -13.12 -16.99
CA ILE A 363 -5.93 -12.10 -15.97
C ILE A 363 -6.77 -10.90 -16.40
N ASP A 364 -7.94 -10.76 -15.80
CA ASP A 364 -8.85 -9.64 -16.01
C ASP A 364 -9.44 -9.20 -14.67
N THR A 365 -10.33 -8.21 -14.70
CA THR A 365 -11.04 -7.76 -13.48
C THR A 365 -12.25 -8.61 -13.12
N LEU A 366 -12.56 -9.70 -13.82
CA LEU A 366 -13.79 -10.46 -13.63
C LEU A 366 -13.62 -11.59 -12.62
N THR A 367 -14.36 -11.51 -11.52
CA THR A 367 -14.58 -12.63 -10.61
C THR A 367 -16.02 -13.10 -10.76
N GLY A 368 -16.22 -14.08 -11.65
CA GLY A 368 -17.56 -14.49 -12.08
C GLY A 368 -18.21 -13.42 -12.95
N THR A 369 -19.32 -12.84 -12.48
CA THR A 369 -20.02 -11.75 -13.19
C THR A 369 -19.65 -10.36 -12.69
N THR A 370 -18.87 -10.28 -11.61
CA THR A 370 -18.54 -9.02 -10.95
C THR A 370 -17.18 -8.55 -11.39
N ARG A 371 -17.09 -7.28 -11.81
CA ARG A 371 -15.80 -6.63 -12.07
C ARG A 371 -15.28 -6.00 -10.79
N PHE A 372 -14.03 -6.29 -10.48
CA PHE A 372 -13.29 -5.65 -9.42
C PHE A 372 -12.60 -4.38 -9.97
N LEU A 373 -12.98 -3.21 -9.46
CA LEU A 373 -12.37 -1.93 -9.84
C LEU A 373 -12.14 -1.08 -8.58
N PRO A 374 -10.90 -0.65 -8.31
CA PRO A 374 -10.63 0.31 -7.26
C PRO A 374 -10.93 1.75 -7.74
N GLU A 375 -12.09 2.30 -7.38
CA GLU A 375 -12.48 3.63 -7.88
C GLU A 375 -11.57 4.75 -7.33
N THR A 376 -11.11 4.61 -6.08
CA THR A 376 -10.19 5.56 -5.45
C THR A 376 -8.84 5.63 -6.17
N LEU A 377 -8.34 4.50 -6.68
CA LEU A 377 -7.08 4.43 -7.43
C LEU A 377 -7.10 5.38 -8.63
N PHE A 378 -8.05 5.15 -9.52
CA PHE A 378 -8.13 5.91 -10.76
C PHE A 378 -8.65 7.32 -10.52
N GLY A 379 -9.53 7.53 -9.53
CA GLY A 379 -9.96 8.87 -9.13
C GLY A 379 -8.78 9.76 -8.73
N ARG A 380 -7.90 9.27 -7.83
CA ARG A 380 -6.69 10.02 -7.43
C ARG A 380 -5.73 10.25 -8.60
N ALA A 381 -5.45 9.20 -9.37
CA ALA A 381 -4.54 9.31 -10.50
C ALA A 381 -5.08 10.29 -11.57
N ASN A 382 -6.39 10.31 -11.79
CA ASN A 382 -7.00 11.13 -12.83
C ASN A 382 -6.96 12.63 -12.51
N ILE A 383 -6.94 13.00 -11.24
CA ILE A 383 -6.71 14.40 -10.84
C ILE A 383 -5.38 14.92 -11.40
N HIS A 384 -4.34 14.07 -11.42
CA HIS A 384 -3.04 14.44 -12.01
C HIS A 384 -3.01 14.27 -13.54
N TYR A 385 -3.39 13.10 -14.04
CA TYR A 385 -3.19 12.77 -15.46
C TYR A 385 -4.26 13.32 -16.40
N ASN A 386 -5.47 13.61 -15.90
CA ASN A 386 -6.63 14.02 -16.69
C ASN A 386 -6.83 13.13 -17.94
N ASP A 387 -6.87 11.82 -17.72
CA ASP A 387 -6.93 10.77 -18.73
C ASP A 387 -8.37 10.20 -18.83
N ASP A 388 -8.96 10.33 -20.01
CA ASP A 388 -10.33 9.84 -20.25
C ASP A 388 -10.48 8.34 -19.98
N ALA A 389 -9.44 7.53 -20.16
CA ALA A 389 -9.50 6.10 -19.88
C ALA A 389 -9.64 5.84 -18.38
N TYR A 390 -8.93 6.59 -17.53
CA TYR A 390 -9.04 6.48 -16.08
C TYR A 390 -10.41 6.96 -15.62
N LYS A 391 -10.85 8.12 -16.13
CA LYS A 391 -12.19 8.65 -15.89
C LYS A 391 -13.29 7.65 -16.21
N ASN A 392 -13.25 7.07 -17.39
CA ASN A 392 -14.26 6.09 -17.81
C ASN A 392 -14.20 4.79 -17.01
N THR A 393 -13.02 4.45 -16.47
CA THR A 393 -12.83 3.27 -15.63
C THR A 393 -13.48 3.45 -14.25
N TYR A 394 -13.21 4.54 -13.52
CA TYR A 394 -13.81 4.72 -12.18
C TYR A 394 -15.23 5.29 -12.17
N LEU A 395 -15.65 6.01 -13.22
CA LEU A 395 -17.06 6.42 -13.38
C LEU A 395 -17.95 5.29 -13.88
N LEU A 396 -17.36 4.14 -14.22
CA LEU A 396 -18.09 2.97 -14.71
C LEU A 396 -18.86 3.24 -16.02
N ASN A 397 -18.50 4.29 -16.76
CA ASN A 397 -19.16 4.73 -17.99
C ASN A 397 -19.03 3.72 -19.14
N ASN A 398 -18.06 2.81 -19.05
CA ASN A 398 -17.74 1.85 -20.09
C ASN A 398 -18.67 0.60 -20.13
N ALA A 399 -19.77 0.55 -19.38
CA ALA A 399 -20.46 -0.72 -19.16
C ALA A 399 -21.88 -0.86 -19.73
N THR A 400 -21.96 -1.78 -20.69
CA THR A 400 -23.05 -2.73 -20.89
C THR A 400 -23.19 -3.77 -19.75
N ASN A 401 -22.44 -3.63 -18.66
CA ASN A 401 -22.31 -4.60 -17.57
C ASN A 401 -22.74 -4.00 -16.23
N THR A 402 -23.40 -4.81 -15.41
CA THR A 402 -23.73 -4.48 -14.02
C THR A 402 -22.47 -4.55 -13.16
N TYR A 403 -21.95 -3.41 -12.73
CA TYR A 403 -20.97 -3.34 -11.65
C TYR A 403 -21.69 -3.52 -10.32
N ASP A 404 -21.17 -4.39 -9.46
CA ASP A 404 -21.55 -4.39 -8.06
C ASP A 404 -20.60 -3.44 -7.33
N SER A 405 -21.11 -2.25 -6.99
CA SER A 405 -20.38 -1.27 -6.18
C SER A 405 -20.20 -1.74 -4.73
N GLY A 406 -20.60 -2.97 -4.38
CA GLY A 406 -20.48 -3.57 -3.05
C GLY A 406 -19.07 -3.56 -2.45
N TYR A 407 -18.04 -3.33 -3.26
CA TYR A 407 -16.64 -3.20 -2.79
C TYR A 407 -16.23 -1.78 -2.36
N SER A 408 -17.04 -0.77 -2.67
CA SER A 408 -16.80 0.64 -2.29
C SER A 408 -17.33 0.99 -0.88
N HIS A 409 -17.52 -0.01 -0.01
CA HIS A 409 -18.09 0.20 1.32
C HIS A 409 -17.02 0.60 2.34
N PRO A 410 -17.04 1.84 2.88
CA PRO A 410 -16.25 2.19 4.05
C PRO A 410 -16.73 1.50 5.34
N THR A 411 -17.85 0.76 5.31
CA THR A 411 -18.55 0.25 6.52
C THR A 411 -18.90 -1.24 6.47
N GLY A 412 -18.15 -2.07 5.75
CA GLY A 412 -18.29 -3.52 5.79
C GLY A 412 -19.25 -4.13 4.76
N GLY A 413 -18.70 -5.04 3.97
CA GLY A 413 -19.42 -5.99 3.13
C GLY A 413 -18.60 -7.27 3.06
N ALA A 414 -19.16 -8.38 3.53
CA ALA A 414 -18.44 -9.58 3.95
C ALA A 414 -17.94 -10.52 2.83
N ASP A 415 -18.08 -10.19 1.55
CA ASP A 415 -17.76 -11.13 0.47
C ASP A 415 -16.86 -10.49 -0.60
N GLY A 416 -15.54 -10.49 -0.35
CA GLY A 416 -14.50 -10.24 -1.36
C GLY A 416 -13.76 -8.90 -1.30
N THR A 417 -13.79 -8.19 -0.16
CA THR A 417 -13.00 -6.96 0.01
C THR A 417 -11.51 -7.21 -0.27
N VAL A 418 -10.86 -6.26 -0.96
CA VAL A 418 -9.40 -6.28 -1.09
C VAL A 418 -8.82 -6.24 0.30
N TRP A 419 -8.05 -7.28 0.62
CA TRP A 419 -7.37 -7.41 1.89
C TRP A 419 -6.26 -6.35 1.99
N GLY A 420 -6.60 -5.16 2.48
CA GLY A 420 -5.62 -4.18 2.94
C GLY A 420 -5.14 -3.08 1.97
N GLY A 421 -5.80 -2.80 0.84
CA GLY A 421 -5.39 -1.71 -0.07
C GLY A 421 -5.93 -0.32 0.29
N PRO A 422 -5.28 0.81 -0.13
CA PRO A 422 -5.74 2.21 -0.05
C PRO A 422 -7.23 2.48 -0.19
N ILE A 423 -7.96 1.68 -0.97
CA ILE A 423 -9.42 1.72 -1.04
C ILE A 423 -10.12 1.71 0.33
N ASN A 424 -9.48 1.13 1.36
CA ASN A 424 -10.06 1.05 2.71
C ASN A 424 -9.58 2.12 3.71
N ILE A 425 -8.82 3.15 3.31
CA ILE A 425 -8.39 4.24 4.23
C ILE A 425 -9.05 5.57 3.88
N GLU A 426 -9.67 5.67 2.72
CA GLU A 426 -10.43 6.83 2.32
C GLU A 426 -11.82 6.41 1.81
N PRO A 427 -12.85 7.23 2.03
CA PRO A 427 -14.15 7.03 1.39
C PRO A 427 -14.00 7.09 -0.14
N ALA A 428 -14.56 6.12 -0.86
CA ALA A 428 -14.52 6.09 -2.32
C ALA A 428 -15.50 7.07 -3.00
N LYS A 429 -16.63 7.36 -2.35
CA LYS A 429 -17.72 8.16 -2.93
C LYS A 429 -17.33 9.57 -3.40
N PRO A 430 -16.45 10.33 -2.71
CA PRO A 430 -15.96 11.61 -3.21
C PRO A 430 -15.35 11.51 -4.60
N TYR A 431 -14.66 10.42 -4.93
CA TYR A 431 -14.04 10.19 -6.24
C TYR A 431 -15.05 9.90 -7.36
N GLN A 432 -16.28 9.52 -7.03
CA GLN A 432 -17.30 9.15 -8.02
C GLN A 432 -18.13 10.35 -8.50
N THR A 433 -17.91 11.55 -7.98
CA THR A 433 -18.58 12.76 -8.49
C THR A 433 -17.64 13.56 -9.38
N ASN A 434 -18.17 14.17 -10.43
CA ASN A 434 -17.42 15.09 -11.29
C ASN A 434 -16.95 16.36 -10.54
N GLU A 435 -17.34 16.52 -9.27
CA GLU A 435 -17.12 17.73 -8.49
C GLU A 435 -15.65 17.85 -8.02
N MET A 436 -14.98 16.74 -7.69
CA MET A 436 -13.58 16.81 -7.24
C MET A 436 -12.60 17.26 -8.32
N GLU A 437 -12.83 16.88 -9.59
CA GLU A 437 -11.99 17.33 -10.71
C GLU A 437 -12.22 18.82 -11.03
N ALA A 438 -13.42 19.33 -10.76
CA ALA A 438 -13.78 20.70 -11.07
C ALA A 438 -13.18 21.71 -10.07
N GLU A 439 -13.09 21.34 -8.79
CA GLU A 439 -12.66 22.25 -7.72
C GLU A 439 -11.17 22.59 -7.71
N GLU A 440 -10.28 21.76 -8.29
CA GLU A 440 -8.87 22.13 -8.46
C GLU A 440 -8.67 23.19 -9.57
N SER A 441 -9.62 23.32 -10.50
CA SER A 441 -9.50 24.23 -11.64
C SER A 441 -9.95 25.68 -11.37
N GLY A 442 -10.59 25.96 -10.23
CA GLY A 442 -11.15 27.28 -9.93
C GLY A 442 -11.57 27.46 -8.47
N GLY A 443 -10.84 28.33 -7.75
CA GLY A 443 -10.92 28.46 -6.29
C GLY A 443 -12.30 28.82 -5.71
N GLY A 444 -12.53 28.33 -4.48
CA GLY A 444 -13.51 28.92 -3.58
C GLY A 444 -14.13 28.03 -2.51
N ASN A 445 -13.98 26.71 -2.55
CA ASN A 445 -14.68 25.82 -1.61
C ASN A 445 -13.71 25.12 -0.66
N GLN A 446 -13.63 25.60 0.59
CA GLN A 446 -12.75 25.05 1.63
C GLN A 446 -13.17 23.66 2.12
N GLY A 447 -14.42 23.23 1.85
CA GLY A 447 -14.95 21.95 2.32
C GLY A 447 -14.31 20.72 1.65
N ALA A 448 -13.96 20.80 0.36
CA ALA A 448 -13.25 19.72 -0.33
C ALA A 448 -11.75 19.72 -0.03
N GLN A 449 -11.16 20.90 0.24
CA GLN A 449 -9.77 21.00 0.69
C GLN A 449 -9.54 20.32 2.06
N ALA A 450 -10.57 20.17 2.88
CA ALA A 450 -10.49 19.43 4.15
C ALA A 450 -10.48 17.90 3.98
N LEU A 451 -10.82 17.37 2.80
CA LEU A 451 -10.57 15.97 2.45
C LEU A 451 -9.17 15.75 1.86
N LEU A 452 -8.39 16.83 1.74
CA LEU A 452 -7.28 16.90 0.80
C LEU A 452 -5.87 16.88 1.43
N ILE A 453 -5.71 16.81 2.75
CA ILE A 453 -4.39 16.82 3.43
C ILE A 453 -4.06 15.47 4.04
#